data_AF-A0AAN8EFS1-F1
#
_entry.id   AF-A0AAN8EFS1-F1
#
_cell.length_a   1.000
_cell.length_b   1.000
_cell.length_c   1.000
_cell.angle_alpha   90.00
_cell.angle_beta   90.00
_cell.angle_gamma   90.00
#
_symmetry.space_group_name_H-M   'P 1'
#
loop_
_entity.id
_entity.type
_entity.pdbx_description
1 polymer ?
#
loop_
_entity_poly.entity_id
_entity_poly.type
_entity_poly.pdbx_seq_one_letter_code
_entity_poly.pdbx_strand_id
1 'polypeptide(L)' 'MAPSVKQRKIAILGSRSVGKSSLTVRYVEGHFVEAYYPTIENTFSHEIQYKGQNFLTEIIDTQGQVSELDIETRNKD' A
#
# COMPACT_ATOMS: atom_id res chain seq x y z
N MET A 1 -24.71 23.56 -3.55
CA MET A 1 -24.39 22.29 -2.85
C MET A 1 -22.88 22.24 -2.69
N ALA A 2 -22.36 22.00 -1.49
CA ALA A 2 -20.93 21.72 -1.34
C ALA A 2 -20.59 20.47 -2.17
N PRO A 3 -19.46 20.43 -2.89
CA PRO A 3 -19.06 19.23 -3.61
C PRO A 3 -18.96 18.08 -2.60
N SER A 4 -19.63 16.96 -2.88
CA SER A 4 -19.51 15.77 -2.02
C SER A 4 -18.11 15.20 -2.17
N VAL A 5 -17.34 15.19 -1.07
CA VAL A 5 -16.04 14.53 -1.03
C VAL A 5 -16.25 13.06 -1.32
N LYS A 6 -15.64 12.53 -2.39
CA LYS A 6 -15.79 11.12 -2.75
C LYS A 6 -14.76 10.29 -1.99
N GLN A 7 -15.23 9.30 -1.24
CA GLN A 7 -14.37 8.37 -0.51
C GLN A 7 -14.01 7.14 -1.35
N ARG A 8 -12.76 6.67 -1.27
CA ARG A 8 -12.30 5.43 -1.93
C ARG A 8 -11.38 4.64 -1.02
N LYS A 9 -11.45 3.32 -1.09
CA LYS A 9 -10.47 2.41 -0.48
C LYS A 9 -9.59 1.82 -1.58
N ILE A 10 -8.29 1.78 -1.38
CA ILE A 10 -7.30 1.30 -2.33
C ILE A 10 -6.41 0.28 -1.61
N ALA A 11 -6.45 -0.98 -2.03
CA ALA A 11 -5.54 -2.00 -1.52
C ALA A 11 -4.30 -2.12 -2.42
N ILE A 12 -3.11 -2.16 -1.80
CA ILE A 12 -1.84 -2.38 -2.49
C ILE A 12 -1.44 -3.84 -2.32
N LEU A 13 -1.42 -4.59 -3.43
CA LEU A 13 -1.15 -6.02 -3.47
C LEU A 13 0.14 -6.31 -4.25
N GLY A 14 0.73 -7.47 -3.99
CA GLY A 14 1.93 -7.96 -4.68
C GLY A 14 2.79 -8.83 -3.78
N SER A 15 3.80 -9.49 -4.35
CA SER A 15 4.69 -10.41 -3.63
C SER A 15 5.43 -9.75 -2.47
N ARG A 16 6.06 -10.56 -1.63
CA ARG A 16 6.95 -10.06 -0.57
C ARG A 16 8.12 -9.27 -1.18
N SER A 17 8.56 -8.22 -0.47
CA SER A 17 9.76 -7.44 -0.81
C SER A 17 9.74 -6.64 -2.13
N VAL A 18 8.62 -6.56 -2.85
CA VAL A 18 8.51 -5.76 -4.11
C VAL A 18 8.39 -4.24 -3.91
N GLY A 19 8.45 -3.75 -2.66
CA GLY A 19 8.43 -2.31 -2.37
C GLY A 19 7.05 -1.66 -2.17
N LYS A 20 6.00 -2.44 -1.90
CA LYS A 20 4.63 -1.93 -1.63
C LYS A 20 4.63 -0.83 -0.57
N SER A 21 5.18 -1.11 0.60
CA SER A 21 5.27 -0.16 1.71
C SER A 21 6.12 1.05 1.38
N SER A 22 7.24 0.86 0.69
CA SER A 22 8.10 1.96 0.24
C SER A 22 7.35 2.92 -0.70
N LEU A 23 6.54 2.39 -1.63
CA LEU A 23 5.73 3.20 -2.52
C LEU A 23 4.63 3.94 -1.76
N THR A 24 3.91 3.25 -0.88
CA THR A 24 2.82 3.84 -0.09
C THR A 24 3.33 4.96 0.82
N VAL A 25 4.38 4.70 1.60
CA VAL A 25 4.97 5.71 2.52
C VAL A 25 5.55 6.87 1.72
N ARG A 26 6.26 6.61 0.62
CA ARG A 26 6.80 7.70 -0.21
C ARG A 26 5.69 8.59 -0.76
N TYR A 27 4.58 8.00 -1.20
CA TYR A 27 3.46 8.75 -1.74
C TYR A 27 2.73 9.58 -0.66
N VAL A 28 2.46 8.98 0.50
CA VAL A 28 1.66 9.62 1.55
C VAL A 28 2.49 10.58 2.42
N GLU A 29 3.71 10.21 2.78
CA GLU A 29 4.54 10.88 3.79
C GLU A 29 5.76 11.60 3.19
N GLY A 30 6.08 11.36 1.92
CA GLY A 30 7.13 12.10 1.22
C GLY A 30 8.56 11.70 1.57
N HIS A 31 8.78 10.56 2.23
CA HIS A 31 10.10 10.01 2.51
C HIS A 31 10.18 8.50 2.25
N PHE A 32 11.41 7.97 2.24
CA PHE A 32 11.63 6.53 2.25
C PHE A 32 12.00 6.09 3.68
N VAL A 33 11.68 4.86 4.03
CA VAL A 33 12.08 4.25 5.31
C VAL A 33 13.10 3.17 5.00
N GLU A 34 14.29 3.26 5.58
CA GLU A 34 15.37 2.29 5.38
C GLU A 34 15.12 0.98 6.15
N ALA A 35 14.47 1.08 7.32
CA ALA A 35 14.15 -0.09 8.14
C ALA A 35 12.93 -0.84 7.57
N TYR A 36 13.14 -2.09 7.14
CA TYR A 36 12.05 -2.97 6.73
C TYR A 36 11.53 -3.79 7.91
N TYR A 37 10.36 -3.44 8.42
CA TYR A 37 9.54 -4.35 9.23
C TYR A 37 8.47 -4.97 8.33
N PRO A 38 8.33 -6.31 8.27
CA PRO A 38 7.29 -6.93 7.46
C PRO A 38 5.90 -6.38 7.81
N THR A 39 5.23 -5.76 6.84
CA THR A 39 3.86 -5.27 7.02
C THR A 39 2.91 -6.45 7.25
N ILE A 40 2.07 -6.35 8.29
CA ILE A 40 0.89 -7.20 8.45
C ILE A 40 -0.24 -6.57 7.64
N GLU A 41 -0.67 -5.38 8.06
CA GLU A 41 -1.58 -4.50 7.32
C GLU A 41 -1.41 -3.08 7.88
N ASN A 42 -1.25 -2.08 7.03
CA ASN A 42 -1.18 -0.67 7.42
C ASN A 42 -2.17 0.16 6.59
N THR A 43 -2.84 1.10 7.25
CA THR A 43 -3.81 1.98 6.59
C THR A 43 -3.37 3.44 6.67
N PHE A 44 -3.37 4.09 5.51
CA PHE A 44 -3.01 5.49 5.34
C PHE A 44 -4.22 6.28 4.81
N SER A 45 -4.35 7.55 5.21
CA SER A 45 -5.33 8.47 4.65
C SER A 45 -4.64 9.54 3.82
N HIS A 46 -5.08 9.72 2.58
CA HIS A 46 -4.50 10.73 1.69
C HIS A 46 -5.56 11.34 0.76
N GLU A 47 -5.48 12.64 0.52
CA GLU A 47 -6.34 13.31 -0.46
C GLU A 47 -5.72 13.23 -1.85
N ILE A 48 -6.47 12.69 -2.81
CA ILE A 48 -6.03 12.57 -4.20
C ILE A 48 -6.88 13.47 -5.07
N GLN A 49 -6.25 14.40 -5.77
CA GLN A 49 -6.91 15.17 -6.83
C GLN A 49 -6.74 14.45 -8.16
N TYR A 50 -7.85 14.05 -8.78
CA TYR A 50 -7.84 13.37 -10.07
C TYR A 50 -8.99 13.88 -10.94
N LYS A 51 -8.65 14.34 -12.16
CA LYS A 51 -9.61 14.90 -13.14
C LYS A 51 -10.53 15.99 -12.56
N GLY A 52 -9.93 16.93 -11.82
CA GLY A 52 -10.66 18.06 -11.22
C GLY A 52 -11.55 17.70 -10.04
N GLN A 53 -11.41 16.50 -9.48
CA GLN A 53 -12.18 16.05 -8.34
C GLN A 53 -11.27 15.55 -7.22
N ASN A 54 -11.61 15.93 -5.98
CA ASN A 54 -10.90 15.47 -4.81
C ASN A 54 -11.50 14.16 -4.30
N PHE A 55 -10.63 13.26 -3.84
CA PHE A 55 -10.99 12.00 -3.24
C PHE A 55 -10.31 11.87 -1.88
N LEU A 56 -11.09 11.58 -0.84
CA LEU A 56 -10.53 11.14 0.42
C LEU A 56 -10.26 9.64 0.30
N THR A 57 -8.99 9.25 0.26
CA THR A 57 -8.61 7.87 0.01
C THR A 57 -8.04 7.20 1.26
N GLU A 58 -8.46 5.97 1.48
CA GLU A 58 -7.91 5.04 2.46
C GLU A 58 -7.04 4.04 1.69
N ILE A 59 -5.72 4.12 1.87
CA ILE A 59 -4.75 3.26 1.20
C ILE A 59 -4.33 2.18 2.18
N ILE A 60 -4.53 0.92 1.79
CA ILE A 60 -4.28 -0.28 2.60
C ILE A 60 -3.04 -0.95 2.04
N ASP A 61 -1.91 -0.81 2.72
CA ASP A 61 -0.69 -1.56 2.45
C ASP A 61 -0.77 -2.94 3.09
N THR A 62 -0.72 -3.98 2.26
CA THR A 62 -0.95 -5.35 2.70
C THR A 62 0.36 -6.14 2.84
N GLN A 63 0.33 -7.19 3.64
CA GLN A 63 1.41 -8.18 3.63
C GLN A 63 1.66 -8.70 2.21
N GLY A 64 2.94 -8.92 1.88
CA GLY A 64 3.29 -9.53 0.59
C GLY A 64 2.71 -10.92 0.43
N GLN A 65 2.09 -11.17 -0.72
CA GLN A 65 1.60 -12.50 -1.07
C GLN A 65 2.77 -13.48 -1.18
N VAL A 66 2.53 -14.71 -0.74
CA VAL A 66 3.48 -15.82 -0.80
C VAL A 66 2.90 -16.84 -1.77
N SER A 67 3.63 -17.14 -2.84
CA SER A 67 3.25 -18.18 -3.79
C SER A 67 3.68 -19.57 -3.28
N GLU A 68 3.08 -20.64 -3.80
CA GLU A 68 3.45 -22.03 -3.46
C GLU A 68 4.93 -22.30 -3.75
N LEU A 69 5.48 -21.71 -4.83
CA LEU A 69 6.90 -21.77 -5.17
C LEU A 69 7.80 -21.15 -4.09
N ASP A 70 7.34 -20.07 -3.42
CA ASP A 70 8.07 -19.44 -2.32
C ASP A 70 8.09 -20.33 -1.07
N ILE A 71 7.06 -21.16 -0.88
CA ILE A 71 6.96 -22.12 0.22
C ILE A 71 7.89 -23.30 -0.04
N GLU A 72 7.89 -23.84 -1.26
CA GLU A 72 8.74 -24.98 -1.63
C GLU A 72 10.23 -24.64 -1.57
N THR A 73 10.61 -23.43 -1.99
CA THR A 73 12.01 -22.97 -1.94
C THR A 73 12.49 -22.85 -0.48
N ARG A 74 11.63 -22.45 0.45
CA ARG A 74 11.95 -22.36 1.88
C ARG A 74 12.12 -23.69 2.60
N ASN A 75 11.58 -24.78 2.04
CA ASN A 75 11.66 -26.12 2.64
C ASN A 75 12.84 -26.95 2.11
N LYS A 76 13.69 -26.38 1.24
CA LYS A 76 14.88 -27.03 0.69
C LYS A 76 16.20 -26.63 1.37
N ASP A 77 16.13 -25.69 2.33
CA ASP A 77 17.25 -25.26 3.17
C ASP A 77 17.17 -25.88 4.57
#